data_AF-A0A947AY42-F1
#
_entry.id   AF-A0A947AY42-F1
#
_cell.length_a   1.000
_cell.length_b   1.000
_cell.length_c   1.000
_cell.angle_alpha   90.00
_cell.angle_beta   90.00
_cell.angle_gamma   90.00
#
_symmetry.space_group_name_H-M   'P 1'
#
loop_
_entity.id
_entity.type
_entity.pdbx_description
1 polymer ?
#
loop_
_entity_poly.entity_id
_entity_poly.type
_entity_poly.pdbx_seq_one_letter_code
_entity_poly.pdbx_strand_id
1 'polypeptide(L)'
;MIKVQSTSISSFLRRFNAFCDFNHRRWDLELLGKSDPEILSRWHEALDSLTAFYQQDWESEWVARALADPYFPISKLRKLNAEEFATEPGFVNLSQESLTGIVAEHLLKWAEIFLSIQEELERFNKNGLVAGMRLSVSPQEVFPETGWCEHCGGCCEIRGGPPEFTASFELPGSWQLYFRGDGCKSQRFCPFLFEYFATDRYFCSIYWIKPKCCWEFDREECEFLQNDVARERANRLYWEA
;
A
#
# COMPACT_ATOMS: atom_id res chain seq x y z
N MET A 1 -20.09 -1.31 7.91
CA MET A 1 -19.81 0.00 8.51
C MET A 1 -18.87 -0.23 9.68
N ILE A 2 -17.62 0.19 9.52
CA ILE A 2 -16.61 0.14 10.58
C ILE A 2 -17.04 1.13 11.66
N LYS A 3 -16.86 0.76 12.92
CA LYS A 3 -17.09 1.68 14.03
C LYS A 3 -15.77 2.29 14.43
N VAL A 4 -15.54 3.53 14.01
CA VAL A 4 -14.37 4.31 14.39
C VAL A 4 -14.72 5.15 15.61
N GLN A 5 -13.77 5.37 16.53
CA GLN A 5 -13.97 6.35 17.61
C GLN A 5 -14.27 7.75 17.02
N SER A 6 -15.24 8.46 17.59
CA SER A 6 -15.59 9.82 17.16
C SER A 6 -14.38 10.75 17.33
N THR A 7 -13.74 11.07 16.21
CA THR A 7 -12.46 11.79 16.15
C THR A 7 -12.38 12.58 14.83
N SER A 8 -11.72 13.73 14.86
CA SER A 8 -11.51 14.53 13.65
C SER A 8 -10.52 13.86 12.70
N ILE A 9 -10.70 14.08 11.40
CA ILE A 9 -9.78 13.58 10.37
C ILE A 9 -8.35 14.06 10.63
N SER A 10 -8.18 15.31 11.07
CA SER A 10 -6.85 15.85 11.46
C SER A 10 -6.18 15.04 12.57
N SER A 11 -6.96 14.52 13.53
CA SER A 11 -6.41 13.67 14.60
C SER A 11 -5.96 12.32 14.07
N PHE A 12 -6.78 11.68 13.22
CA PHE A 12 -6.43 10.42 12.56
C PHE A 12 -5.18 10.58 11.70
N LEU A 13 -5.18 11.55 10.78
CA LEU A 13 -4.07 11.81 9.86
C LEU A 13 -2.77 12.13 10.59
N ARG A 14 -2.84 12.89 11.69
CA ARG A 14 -1.65 13.17 12.51
C ARG A 14 -1.05 11.90 13.09
N ARG A 15 -1.87 10.98 13.60
CA ARG A 15 -1.38 9.71 14.18
C ARG A 15 -0.88 8.76 13.11
N PHE A 16 -1.57 8.70 11.97
CA PHE A 16 -1.13 7.93 10.82
C PHE A 16 0.23 8.42 10.29
N ASN A 17 0.39 9.73 10.09
CA ASN A 17 1.68 10.30 9.67
C ASN A 17 2.78 10.08 10.71
N ALA A 18 2.49 10.23 12.00
CA ALA A 18 3.45 9.93 13.06
C ALA A 18 3.90 8.46 13.02
N PHE A 19 2.96 7.53 12.83
CA PHE A 19 3.30 6.11 12.63
C PHE A 19 4.21 5.92 11.41
N CYS A 20 3.85 6.48 10.25
CA CYS A 20 4.66 6.40 9.03
C CYS A 20 6.10 6.90 9.26
N ASP A 21 6.26 8.04 9.94
CA ASP A 21 7.57 8.62 10.24
C ASP A 21 8.42 7.72 11.15
N PHE A 22 7.83 7.13 12.21
CA PHE A 22 8.55 6.18 13.06
C PHE A 22 8.83 4.85 12.37
N ASN A 23 7.91 4.37 11.52
CA ASN A 23 8.07 3.12 10.78
C ASN A 23 9.23 3.24 9.79
N HIS A 24 9.31 4.36 9.05
CA HIS A 24 10.42 4.65 8.14
C HIS A 24 11.76 4.66 8.89
N ARG A 25 11.86 5.43 9.98
CA ARG A 25 13.10 5.52 10.79
C ARG A 25 13.51 4.18 11.39
N ARG A 26 12.54 3.40 11.85
CA ARG A 26 12.77 2.05 12.40
C ARG A 26 13.43 1.18 11.32
N TRP A 27 12.83 1.12 10.14
CA TRP A 27 13.35 0.29 9.05
C TRP A 27 14.69 0.80 8.50
N ASP A 28 14.91 2.12 8.41
CA ASP A 28 16.22 2.68 8.05
C ASP A 28 17.33 2.20 8.99
N LEU A 29 17.06 2.16 10.30
CA LEU A 29 18.01 1.63 11.28
C LEU A 29 18.21 0.13 11.11
N GLU A 30 17.13 -0.65 10.98
CA GLU A 30 17.20 -2.10 10.84
C GLU A 30 17.95 -2.53 9.57
N LEU A 31 17.76 -1.84 8.44
CA LEU A 31 18.49 -2.05 7.18
C LEU A 31 19.99 -1.74 7.32
N LEU A 32 20.37 -0.83 8.22
CA LEU A 32 21.76 -0.54 8.58
C LEU A 32 22.33 -1.51 9.64
N GLY A 33 21.56 -2.53 10.05
CA GLY A 33 21.92 -3.46 11.13
C GLY A 33 21.96 -2.78 12.50
N LYS A 34 21.25 -1.66 12.66
CA LYS A 34 21.18 -0.88 13.90
C LYS A 34 19.78 -1.03 14.52
N SER A 35 19.71 -0.77 15.81
CA SER A 35 18.45 -0.67 16.55
C SER A 35 18.54 0.50 17.52
N ASP A 36 17.45 1.27 17.63
CA ASP A 36 17.31 2.32 18.63
C ASP A 36 16.09 2.01 19.50
N PRO A 37 16.27 1.69 20.80
CA PRO A 37 15.18 1.40 21.72
C PRO A 37 14.16 2.53 21.84
N GLU A 38 14.58 3.79 21.71
CA GLU A 38 13.68 4.95 21.78
C GLU A 38 12.77 4.96 20.53
N ILE A 39 13.36 4.80 19.35
CA ILE A 39 12.58 4.70 18.10
C ILE A 39 11.62 3.52 18.14
N LEU A 40 12.06 2.37 18.66
CA LEU A 40 11.20 1.19 18.80
C LEU A 40 10.05 1.44 19.78
N SER A 41 10.29 2.08 20.92
CA SER A 41 9.23 2.45 21.88
C SER A 41 8.20 3.39 21.24
N ARG A 42 8.67 4.44 20.57
CA ARG A 42 7.80 5.41 19.90
C ARG A 42 7.03 4.81 18.73
N TRP A 43 7.61 3.84 18.04
CA TRP A 43 6.93 3.07 17.01
C TRP A 43 5.76 2.26 17.58
N HIS A 44 5.95 1.55 18.70
CA HIS A 44 4.86 0.82 19.38
C HIS A 44 3.77 1.78 19.86
N GLU A 45 4.14 2.89 20.50
CA GLU A 45 3.18 3.90 20.95
C GLU A 45 2.36 4.50 19.79
N ALA A 46 3.01 4.75 18.65
CA ALA A 46 2.33 5.26 17.46
C ALA A 46 1.40 4.22 16.83
N LEU A 47 1.82 2.96 16.79
CA LEU A 47 1.00 1.85 16.31
C LEU A 47 -0.25 1.68 17.18
N ASP A 48 -0.08 1.57 18.50
CA ASP A 48 -1.18 1.43 19.47
C ASP A 48 -2.14 2.64 19.40
N SER A 49 -1.58 3.84 19.28
CA SER A 49 -2.36 5.07 19.16
C SER A 49 -3.21 5.11 17.88
N LEU A 50 -2.71 4.57 16.77
CA LEU A 50 -3.44 4.51 15.50
C LEU A 50 -4.48 3.37 15.50
N THR A 51 -4.14 2.21 16.02
CA THR A 51 -5.03 1.03 16.02
C THR A 51 -6.16 1.16 17.04
N ALA A 52 -6.00 1.99 18.08
CA ALA A 52 -7.06 2.34 19.03
C ALA A 52 -8.28 3.05 18.39
N PHE A 53 -8.20 3.48 17.12
CA PHE A 53 -9.35 4.04 16.40
C PHE A 53 -10.40 2.98 16.06
N TYR A 54 -9.99 1.72 15.93
CA TYR A 54 -10.85 0.62 15.55
C TYR A 54 -11.48 0.03 16.81
N GLN A 55 -12.82 0.04 16.86
CA GLN A 55 -13.55 -0.41 18.06
C GLN A 55 -13.66 -1.93 18.16
N GLN A 56 -13.48 -2.66 17.07
CA GLN A 56 -13.48 -4.11 17.09
C GLN A 56 -12.04 -4.63 17.19
N ASP A 57 -11.82 -5.60 18.09
CA ASP A 57 -10.49 -6.16 18.33
C ASP A 57 -9.84 -6.71 17.05
N TRP A 58 -10.62 -7.38 16.21
CA TRP A 58 -10.13 -7.93 14.94
C TRP A 58 -9.73 -6.85 13.93
N GLU A 59 -10.44 -5.71 13.88
CA GLU A 59 -10.11 -4.59 12.99
C GLU A 59 -8.75 -3.99 13.41
N SER A 60 -8.59 -3.76 14.71
CA SER A 60 -7.36 -3.27 15.31
C SER A 60 -6.19 -4.23 15.06
N GLU A 61 -6.39 -5.53 15.28
CA GLU A 61 -5.38 -6.56 15.06
C GLU A 61 -4.93 -6.63 13.60
N TRP A 62 -5.86 -6.61 12.64
CA TRP A 62 -5.51 -6.70 11.22
C TRP A 62 -4.70 -5.48 10.76
N VAL A 63 -5.13 -4.29 11.17
CA VAL A 63 -4.39 -3.06 10.88
C VAL A 63 -3.00 -3.10 11.53
N ALA A 64 -2.91 -3.53 12.80
CA ALA A 64 -1.63 -3.64 13.50
C ALA A 64 -0.68 -4.61 12.78
N ARG A 65 -1.17 -5.79 12.40
CA ARG A 65 -0.40 -6.81 11.69
C ARG A 65 0.11 -6.31 10.34
N ALA A 66 -0.75 -5.70 9.54
CA ALA A 66 -0.36 -5.18 8.24
C ALA A 66 0.65 -4.04 8.36
N LEU A 67 0.41 -3.07 9.26
CA LEU A 67 1.32 -1.93 9.47
C LEU A 67 2.70 -2.34 9.97
N ALA A 68 2.79 -3.44 10.73
CA ALA A 68 4.06 -3.97 11.22
C ALA A 68 4.84 -4.77 10.17
N ASP A 69 4.22 -5.13 9.05
CA ASP A 69 4.88 -5.87 7.99
C ASP A 69 5.84 -4.98 7.20
N PRO A 70 7.09 -5.41 6.94
CA PRO A 70 8.07 -4.62 6.18
C PRO A 70 7.62 -4.33 4.75
N TYR A 71 6.68 -5.11 4.21
CA TYR A 71 6.26 -5.02 2.83
C TYR A 71 4.96 -4.26 2.59
N PHE A 72 4.30 -3.83 3.67
CA PHE A 72 3.07 -3.07 3.56
C PHE A 72 3.33 -1.72 2.86
N PRO A 73 2.54 -1.35 1.83
CA PRO A 73 2.78 -0.15 1.02
C PRO A 73 2.34 1.13 1.72
N ILE A 74 2.93 1.38 2.89
CA ILE A 74 2.57 2.45 3.82
C ILE A 74 2.81 3.83 3.22
N SER A 75 3.90 4.01 2.46
CA SER A 75 4.22 5.29 1.82
C SER A 75 3.21 5.63 0.73
N LYS A 76 2.75 4.63 -0.02
CA LYS A 76 1.70 4.81 -1.03
C LYS A 76 0.35 5.13 -0.39
N LEU A 77 0.02 4.46 0.71
CA LEU A 77 -1.19 4.77 1.48
C LEU A 77 -1.13 6.16 2.11
N ARG A 78 0.02 6.59 2.65
CA ARG A 78 0.22 7.95 3.15
C ARG A 78 -0.07 8.97 2.06
N LYS A 79 0.59 8.85 0.90
CA LYS A 79 0.39 9.78 -0.22
C LYS A 79 -1.08 9.83 -0.65
N LEU A 80 -1.68 8.68 -0.93
CA LEU A 80 -3.01 8.62 -1.54
C LEU A 80 -4.18 8.73 -0.56
N ASN A 81 -4.03 8.34 0.71
CA ASN A 81 -5.11 8.37 1.70
C ASN A 81 -4.97 9.49 2.74
N ALA A 82 -3.77 10.04 2.94
CA ALA A 82 -3.55 11.11 3.92
C ALA A 82 -3.31 12.48 3.26
N GLU A 83 -2.44 12.54 2.26
CA GLU A 83 -1.99 13.80 1.69
C GLU A 83 -2.92 14.29 0.58
N GLU A 84 -3.32 13.39 -0.33
CA GLU A 84 -4.14 13.77 -1.50
C GLU A 84 -5.66 13.64 -1.24
N PHE A 85 -6.08 12.68 -0.40
CA PHE A 85 -7.49 12.26 -0.28
C PHE A 85 -8.50 13.37 0.04
N ALA A 86 -8.22 14.21 1.05
CA ALA A 86 -9.17 15.22 1.51
C ALA A 86 -9.37 16.37 0.49
N THR A 87 -8.47 16.49 -0.49
CA THR A 87 -8.49 17.55 -1.51
C THR A 87 -9.26 17.15 -2.76
N GLU A 88 -9.69 15.91 -2.86
CA GLU A 88 -10.33 15.39 -4.06
C GLU A 88 -11.77 15.87 -4.22
N PRO A 89 -12.21 16.22 -5.45
CA PRO A 89 -13.52 16.82 -5.71
C PRO A 89 -14.71 16.02 -5.14
N GLY A 90 -14.59 14.69 -5.06
CA GLY A 90 -15.64 13.81 -4.52
C GLY A 90 -15.81 13.87 -3.00
N PHE A 91 -14.86 14.46 -2.26
CA PHE A 91 -14.79 14.40 -0.80
C PHE A 91 -14.85 15.78 -0.12
N VAL A 92 -14.72 16.87 -0.88
CA VAL A 92 -14.68 18.26 -0.37
C VAL A 92 -15.87 18.63 0.53
N ASN A 93 -17.06 18.08 0.24
CA ASN A 93 -18.29 18.42 0.95
C ASN A 93 -18.64 17.45 2.10
N LEU A 94 -17.77 16.48 2.41
CA LEU A 94 -18.04 15.53 3.49
C LEU A 94 -17.71 16.11 4.85
N SER A 95 -18.45 15.67 5.87
CA SER A 95 -18.13 16.03 7.25
C SER A 95 -16.79 15.42 7.67
N GLN A 96 -16.14 16.02 8.67
CA GLN A 96 -14.89 15.53 9.23
C GLN A 96 -15.01 14.09 9.74
N GLU A 97 -16.15 13.74 10.34
CA GLU A 97 -16.44 12.39 10.84
C GLU A 97 -16.57 11.38 9.69
N SER A 98 -17.29 11.73 8.62
CA SER A 98 -17.39 10.89 7.43
C SER A 98 -16.03 10.67 6.78
N LEU A 99 -15.21 11.71 6.68
CA LEU A 99 -13.85 11.61 6.16
C LEU A 99 -12.98 10.69 7.01
N THR A 100 -13.00 10.84 8.35
CA THR A 100 -12.29 9.94 9.27
C THR A 100 -12.72 8.50 9.06
N GLY A 101 -14.03 8.25 9.00
CA GLY A 101 -14.60 6.92 8.78
C GLY A 101 -14.11 6.30 7.48
N ILE A 102 -14.10 7.07 6.38
CA ILE A 102 -13.65 6.59 5.07
C ILE A 102 -12.15 6.29 5.07
N VAL A 103 -11.31 7.16 5.61
CA VAL A 103 -9.85 6.93 5.61
C VAL A 103 -9.48 5.73 6.49
N ALA A 104 -10.10 5.59 7.66
CA ALA A 104 -9.92 4.41 8.50
C ALA A 104 -10.43 3.14 7.81
N GLU A 105 -11.57 3.21 7.11
CA GLU A 105 -12.07 2.11 6.30
C GLU A 105 -11.12 1.70 5.19
N HIS A 106 -10.53 2.68 4.50
CA HIS A 106 -9.54 2.41 3.47
C HIS A 106 -8.32 1.70 4.05
N LEU A 107 -7.79 2.15 5.18
CA LEU A 107 -6.63 1.52 5.82
C LEU A 107 -6.93 0.09 6.24
N LEU A 108 -8.08 -0.17 6.88
CA LEU A 108 -8.50 -1.53 7.22
C LEU A 108 -8.63 -2.40 5.97
N LYS A 109 -9.33 -1.94 4.93
CA LYS A 109 -9.52 -2.73 3.70
C LYS A 109 -8.20 -3.05 3.00
N TRP A 110 -7.25 -2.12 3.03
CA TRP A 110 -5.91 -2.37 2.52
C TRP A 110 -5.12 -3.36 3.36
N ALA A 111 -5.24 -3.31 4.69
CA ALA A 111 -4.67 -4.33 5.58
C ALA A 111 -5.26 -5.71 5.29
N GLU A 112 -6.58 -5.82 5.12
CA GLU A 112 -7.26 -7.07 4.77
C GLU A 112 -6.75 -7.67 3.44
N ILE A 113 -6.69 -6.86 2.39
CA ILE A 113 -6.27 -7.29 1.06
C ILE A 113 -4.80 -7.69 1.06
N PHE A 114 -3.95 -6.88 1.69
CA PHE A 114 -2.51 -7.14 1.79
C PHE A 114 -2.24 -8.46 2.50
N LEU A 115 -2.82 -8.68 3.69
CA LEU A 115 -2.65 -9.91 4.46
C LEU A 115 -3.18 -11.13 3.71
N SER A 116 -4.33 -11.00 3.03
CA SER A 116 -4.86 -12.07 2.18
C SER A 116 -3.88 -12.46 1.07
N ILE A 117 -3.34 -11.49 0.34
CA ILE A 117 -2.37 -11.72 -0.73
C ILE A 117 -1.08 -12.34 -0.16
N GLN A 118 -0.60 -11.86 0.99
CA GLN A 118 0.58 -12.40 1.65
C GLN A 118 0.39 -13.88 2.04
N GLU A 119 -0.73 -14.23 2.65
CA GLU A 119 -1.05 -15.62 3.00
C GLU A 119 -1.11 -16.52 1.75
N GLU A 120 -1.67 -16.03 0.65
CA GLU A 120 -1.72 -16.76 -0.63
C GLU A 120 -0.34 -16.94 -1.25
N LEU A 121 0.50 -15.89 -1.24
CA LEU A 121 1.89 -15.96 -1.69
C LEU A 121 2.72 -16.94 -0.87
N GLU A 122 2.54 -16.96 0.45
CA GLU A 122 3.18 -17.95 1.32
C GLU A 122 2.76 -19.38 0.97
N ARG A 123 1.47 -19.61 0.71
CA ARG A 123 0.97 -20.93 0.30
C ARG A 123 1.58 -21.37 -1.03
N PHE A 124 1.70 -20.45 -2.00
CA PHE A 124 2.39 -20.74 -3.26
C PHE A 124 3.86 -21.11 -3.04
N ASN A 125 4.59 -20.31 -2.26
CA ASN A 125 5.99 -20.58 -1.94
C ASN A 125 6.18 -21.94 -1.23
N LYS A 126 5.31 -22.28 -0.26
CA LYS A 126 5.32 -23.57 0.45
C LYS A 126 5.08 -24.76 -0.49
N ASN A 127 4.32 -24.55 -1.56
CA ASN A 127 4.05 -25.55 -2.60
C ASN A 127 5.05 -25.52 -3.77
N GLY A 128 6.12 -24.73 -3.68
CA GLY A 128 7.13 -24.60 -4.73
C GLY A 128 6.68 -23.79 -5.96
N LEU A 129 5.54 -23.10 -5.87
CA LEU A 129 5.04 -22.21 -6.92
C LEU A 129 5.62 -20.82 -6.71
N VAL A 130 6.32 -20.29 -7.72
CA VAL A 130 6.96 -18.97 -7.66
C VAL A 130 6.07 -17.94 -8.36
N ALA A 131 5.32 -17.17 -7.58
CA ALA A 131 4.50 -16.07 -8.10
C ALA A 131 5.33 -14.79 -8.34
N GLY A 132 6.28 -14.50 -7.46
CA GLY A 132 7.03 -13.25 -7.48
C GLY A 132 8.31 -13.33 -6.66
N MET A 133 8.68 -12.21 -6.07
CA MET A 133 9.80 -12.17 -5.13
C MET A 133 9.47 -13.02 -3.90
N ARG A 134 10.44 -13.81 -3.44
CA ARG A 134 10.32 -14.46 -2.14
C ARG A 134 10.40 -13.38 -1.07
N LEU A 135 9.31 -13.21 -0.33
CA LEU A 135 9.23 -12.29 0.77
C LEU A 135 10.02 -12.89 1.94
N SER A 136 11.09 -12.23 2.34
CA SER A 136 11.90 -12.62 3.48
C SER A 136 11.90 -11.50 4.48
N VAL A 137 11.48 -11.78 5.70
CA VAL A 137 11.47 -10.79 6.77
C VAL A 137 12.88 -10.32 7.18
N SER A 138 13.94 -10.85 6.56
CA SER A 138 15.32 -10.43 6.84
C SER A 138 15.64 -9.09 6.15
N PRO A 139 15.97 -8.03 6.91
CA PRO A 139 16.43 -6.75 6.34
C PRO A 139 17.75 -6.85 5.56
N GLN A 140 18.42 -8.01 5.62
CA GLN A 140 19.69 -8.26 4.93
C GLN A 140 19.50 -8.74 3.49
N GLU A 141 18.27 -9.09 3.08
CA GLU A 141 18.03 -9.43 1.68
C GLU A 141 18.05 -8.18 0.82
N VAL A 142 18.92 -8.15 -0.18
CA VAL A 142 19.07 -6.99 -1.06
C VAL A 142 17.83 -6.86 -1.95
N PHE A 143 17.27 -5.65 -2.04
CA PHE A 143 16.24 -5.34 -3.01
C PHE A 143 16.73 -5.72 -4.42
N PRO A 144 15.97 -6.49 -5.23
CA PRO A 144 16.45 -6.93 -6.53
C PRO A 144 16.57 -5.71 -7.45
N GLU A 145 17.78 -5.22 -7.68
CA GLU A 145 18.00 -4.09 -8.61
C GLU A 145 17.73 -4.49 -10.07
N THR A 146 17.74 -5.79 -10.37
CA THR A 146 17.52 -6.34 -11.71
C THR A 146 16.07 -6.75 -11.92
N GLY A 147 15.44 -6.27 -13.00
CA GLY A 147 14.07 -6.63 -13.40
C GLY A 147 13.00 -5.58 -13.01
N TRP A 148 13.37 -4.62 -12.15
CA TRP A 148 12.52 -3.49 -11.78
C TRP A 148 13.03 -2.20 -12.40
N CYS A 149 12.13 -1.42 -13.01
CA CYS A 149 12.48 -0.07 -13.45
C CYS A 149 12.54 0.87 -12.24
N GLU A 150 13.28 1.96 -12.36
CA GLU A 150 13.37 3.01 -11.32
C GLU A 150 12.01 3.68 -11.02
N HIS A 151 11.02 3.49 -11.89
CA HIS A 151 9.65 4.01 -11.75
C HIS A 151 8.64 2.98 -11.22
N CYS A 152 9.09 1.80 -10.77
CA CYS A 152 8.19 0.75 -10.28
C CYS A 152 7.26 1.27 -9.18
N GLY A 153 5.96 0.97 -9.32
CA GLY A 153 4.89 1.52 -8.50
C GLY A 153 4.19 2.75 -9.08
N GLY A 154 4.71 3.36 -10.15
CA GLY A 154 4.04 4.45 -10.89
C GLY A 154 2.81 3.98 -11.67
N CYS A 155 2.99 3.02 -12.58
CA CYS A 155 1.89 2.41 -13.34
C CYS A 155 0.86 1.69 -12.45
N CYS A 156 1.23 1.38 -11.20
CA CYS A 156 0.35 0.76 -10.23
C CYS A 156 -0.71 1.71 -9.66
N GLU A 157 -0.64 3.02 -9.92
CA GLU A 157 -1.74 3.96 -9.58
C GLU A 157 -2.90 3.87 -10.59
N ILE A 158 -2.75 3.11 -11.70
CA ILE A 158 -3.86 2.78 -12.61
C ILE A 158 -4.80 1.80 -11.90
N ARG A 159 -6.07 2.17 -11.79
CA ARG A 159 -7.10 1.37 -11.12
C ARG A 159 -7.50 0.16 -11.97
N GLY A 160 -6.66 -0.87 -11.91
CA GLY A 160 -6.91 -2.19 -12.45
C GLY A 160 -6.73 -2.35 -13.96
N GLY A 161 -6.91 -3.58 -14.44
CA GLY A 161 -6.79 -3.92 -15.85
C GLY A 161 -7.37 -5.31 -16.19
N PRO A 162 -7.26 -5.75 -17.45
CA PRO A 162 -7.67 -7.09 -17.86
C PRO A 162 -6.90 -8.17 -17.07
N PRO A 163 -7.56 -9.08 -16.34
CA PRO A 163 -6.92 -10.04 -15.44
C PRO A 163 -6.36 -11.25 -16.22
N GLU A 164 -5.60 -11.01 -17.27
CA GLU A 164 -4.96 -12.03 -18.08
C GLU A 164 -3.61 -12.42 -17.48
N PHE A 165 -3.63 -13.12 -16.36
CA PHE A 165 -2.42 -13.61 -15.69
C PHE A 165 -1.65 -14.61 -16.55
N THR A 166 -0.34 -14.63 -16.36
CA THR A 166 0.60 -15.50 -17.10
C THR A 166 0.98 -16.76 -16.30
N ALA A 167 0.31 -17.01 -15.19
CA ALA A 167 0.57 -18.18 -14.34
C ALA A 167 0.28 -19.50 -15.06
N SER A 168 1.17 -20.48 -14.86
CA SER A 168 0.97 -21.87 -15.30
C SER A 168 0.12 -22.70 -14.33
N PHE A 169 -0.38 -22.08 -13.26
CA PHE A 169 -1.16 -22.70 -12.20
C PHE A 169 -2.43 -21.88 -11.92
N GLU A 170 -3.39 -22.50 -11.24
CA GLU A 170 -4.64 -21.85 -10.87
C GLU A 170 -4.40 -20.75 -9.83
N LEU A 171 -4.88 -19.55 -10.13
CA LEU A 171 -4.81 -18.41 -9.23
C LEU A 171 -6.11 -18.27 -8.42
N PRO A 172 -6.04 -17.67 -7.22
CA PRO A 172 -7.23 -17.43 -6.43
C PRO A 172 -8.18 -16.50 -7.18
N GLY A 173 -9.48 -16.78 -7.17
CA GLY A 173 -10.47 -15.92 -7.82
C GLY A 173 -10.46 -14.47 -7.29
N SER A 174 -10.05 -14.30 -6.03
CA SER A 174 -9.82 -13.00 -5.38
C SER A 174 -8.81 -12.15 -6.14
N TRP A 175 -7.74 -12.73 -6.69
CA TRP A 175 -6.69 -12.00 -7.40
C TRP A 175 -7.20 -11.36 -8.69
N GLN A 176 -8.08 -12.06 -9.41
CA GLN A 176 -8.72 -11.51 -10.60
C GLN A 176 -9.62 -10.33 -10.23
N LEU A 177 -10.38 -10.44 -9.12
CA LEU A 177 -11.23 -9.35 -8.63
C LEU A 177 -10.42 -8.14 -8.19
N TYR A 178 -9.35 -8.36 -7.44
CA TYR A 178 -8.42 -7.31 -7.01
C TYR A 178 -7.74 -6.64 -8.21
N PHE A 179 -7.24 -7.41 -9.17
CA PHE A 179 -6.59 -6.83 -10.34
C PHE A 179 -7.54 -6.04 -11.23
N ARG A 180 -8.80 -6.46 -11.37
CA ARG A 180 -9.82 -5.66 -12.09
C ARG A 180 -10.22 -4.37 -11.39
N GLY A 181 -9.92 -4.24 -10.10
CA GLY A 181 -10.41 -3.13 -9.26
C GLY A 181 -11.83 -3.34 -8.73
N ASP A 182 -12.39 -4.55 -8.91
CA ASP A 182 -13.72 -4.94 -8.44
C ASP A 182 -13.71 -5.39 -6.97
N GLY A 183 -12.56 -5.88 -6.49
CA GLY A 183 -12.43 -6.44 -5.15
C GLY A 183 -12.47 -5.41 -4.01
N CYS A 184 -12.29 -4.12 -4.33
CA CYS A 184 -12.31 -3.06 -3.33
C CYS A 184 -12.72 -1.71 -3.93
N LYS A 185 -13.82 -1.12 -3.44
CA LYS A 185 -14.31 0.18 -3.92
C LYS A 185 -13.31 1.31 -3.69
N SER A 186 -12.49 1.19 -2.65
CA SER A 186 -11.44 2.12 -2.28
C SER A 186 -10.05 1.74 -2.82
N GLN A 187 -9.98 0.84 -3.79
CA GLN A 187 -8.72 0.52 -4.45
C GLN A 187 -8.21 1.73 -5.22
N ARG A 188 -7.12 2.32 -4.74
CA ARG A 188 -6.48 3.51 -5.32
C ARG A 188 -5.21 3.18 -6.10
N PHE A 189 -4.66 1.99 -5.86
CA PHE A 189 -3.47 1.48 -6.53
C PHE A 189 -3.55 -0.06 -6.60
N CYS A 190 -2.61 -0.69 -7.29
CA CYS A 190 -2.54 -2.13 -7.48
C CYS A 190 -2.35 -2.87 -6.15
N PRO A 191 -3.21 -3.85 -5.80
CA PRO A 191 -3.09 -4.64 -4.58
C PRO A 191 -1.82 -5.47 -4.44
N PHE A 192 -1.14 -5.73 -5.56
CA PHE A 192 0.12 -6.47 -5.58
C PHE A 192 1.35 -5.55 -5.49
N LEU A 193 1.16 -4.24 -5.31
CA LEU A 193 2.23 -3.29 -5.06
C LEU A 193 2.70 -3.42 -3.61
N PHE A 194 3.89 -3.97 -3.43
CA PHE A 194 4.54 -4.09 -2.12
C PHE A 194 5.64 -3.04 -2.03
N GLU A 195 5.91 -2.55 -0.83
CA GLU A 195 6.97 -1.59 -0.55
C GLU A 195 8.15 -2.31 0.10
N TYR A 196 9.38 -1.88 -0.12
CA TYR A 196 10.54 -2.48 0.50
C TYR A 196 10.88 -1.71 1.78
N PHE A 197 10.57 -2.30 2.95
CA PHE A 197 10.97 -1.82 4.28
C PHE A 197 10.63 -0.33 4.51
N ALA A 198 9.44 0.10 4.10
CA ALA A 198 8.99 1.49 4.16
C ALA A 198 9.94 2.53 3.49
N THR A 199 10.78 2.12 2.53
CA THR A 199 11.79 3.01 1.90
C THR A 199 11.30 3.76 0.66
N ASP A 200 9.98 3.77 0.40
CA ASP A 200 9.38 4.30 -0.85
C ASP A 200 9.91 3.64 -2.14
N ARG A 201 10.55 2.47 -1.99
CA ARG A 201 10.94 1.58 -3.10
C ARG A 201 9.90 0.50 -3.24
N TYR A 202 9.34 0.34 -4.43
CA TYR A 202 8.24 -0.58 -4.65
C TYR A 202 8.59 -1.73 -5.59
N PHE A 203 7.91 -2.86 -5.41
CA PHE A 203 8.01 -4.02 -6.28
C PHE A 203 6.64 -4.69 -6.43
N CYS A 204 6.47 -5.45 -7.50
CA CYS A 204 5.26 -6.25 -7.70
C CYS A 204 5.46 -7.65 -7.09
N SER A 205 4.63 -7.98 -6.09
CA SER A 205 4.71 -9.23 -5.34
C SER A 205 4.37 -10.48 -6.16
N ILE A 206 3.86 -10.29 -7.38
CA ILE A 206 3.48 -11.33 -8.33
C ILE A 206 4.22 -11.23 -9.66
N TYR A 207 5.42 -10.62 -9.67
CA TYR A 207 6.15 -10.25 -10.89
C TYR A 207 6.14 -11.31 -11.99
N TRP A 208 6.47 -12.55 -11.64
CA TRP A 208 6.70 -13.63 -12.59
C TRP A 208 5.41 -14.11 -13.25
N ILE A 209 4.27 -13.83 -12.63
CA ILE A 209 2.95 -14.22 -13.13
C ILE A 209 2.04 -13.02 -13.37
N LYS A 210 2.59 -11.79 -13.40
CA LYS A 210 1.81 -10.57 -13.58
C LYS A 210 0.96 -10.64 -14.87
N PRO A 211 -0.17 -9.92 -14.91
CA PRO A 211 -1.03 -9.91 -16.10
C PRO A 211 -0.32 -9.41 -17.36
N LYS A 212 -0.75 -9.89 -18.53
CA LYS A 212 -0.18 -9.50 -19.83
C LYS A 212 -0.13 -7.99 -20.05
N CYS A 213 -1.18 -7.26 -19.67
CA CYS A 213 -1.20 -5.81 -19.79
C CYS A 213 -0.07 -5.15 -18.97
N CYS A 214 0.37 -5.74 -17.86
CA CYS A 214 1.53 -5.25 -17.09
C CYS A 214 2.89 -5.65 -17.69
N TRP A 215 2.92 -6.59 -18.63
CA TRP A 215 4.11 -6.87 -19.45
C TRP A 215 4.19 -5.93 -20.66
N GLU A 216 3.03 -5.59 -21.23
CA GLU A 216 2.92 -4.60 -22.32
C GLU A 216 3.17 -3.18 -21.83
N PHE A 217 2.68 -2.82 -20.64
CA PHE A 217 3.08 -1.60 -19.94
C PHE A 217 4.47 -1.80 -19.35
N ASP A 218 5.50 -1.52 -20.16
CA ASP A 218 6.88 -1.56 -19.71
C ASP A 218 7.34 -0.16 -19.29
N ARG A 219 8.66 0.00 -19.11
CA ARG A 219 9.31 1.23 -18.67
C ARG A 219 8.89 2.47 -19.46
N GLU A 220 8.79 2.37 -20.79
CA GLU A 220 8.50 3.52 -21.67
C GLU A 220 7.08 4.07 -21.43
N GLU A 221 6.08 3.22 -21.30
CA GLU A 221 4.72 3.63 -20.96
C GLU A 221 4.62 4.17 -19.52
N CYS A 222 5.39 3.61 -18.60
CA CYS A 222 5.45 4.10 -17.22
C CYS A 222 6.05 5.52 -17.15
N GLU A 223 7.13 5.77 -17.89
CA GLU A 223 7.75 7.09 -18.01
C GLU A 223 6.79 8.09 -18.69
N PHE A 224 6.12 7.69 -19.77
CA PHE A 224 5.13 8.52 -20.45
C PHE A 224 3.98 8.91 -19.51
N LEU A 225 3.37 7.94 -18.83
CA LEU A 225 2.24 8.18 -17.93
C LEU A 225 2.64 8.96 -16.68
N GLN A 226 3.83 8.78 -16.11
CA GLN A 226 4.26 9.62 -14.99
C GLN A 226 4.43 11.07 -15.42
N ASN A 227 5.02 11.32 -16.59
CA ASN A 227 5.13 12.65 -17.16
C ASN A 227 3.75 13.24 -17.49
N ASP A 228 2.82 12.43 -17.98
CA ASP A 228 1.47 12.88 -18.31
C ASP A 228 0.62 13.15 -17.06
N VAL A 229 0.63 12.27 -16.06
CA VAL A 229 -0.03 12.49 -14.75
C VAL A 229 0.57 13.70 -14.04
N ALA A 230 1.90 13.87 -14.07
CA ALA A 230 2.54 15.07 -13.53
C ALA A 230 2.09 16.33 -14.28
N ARG A 231 1.97 16.25 -15.61
CA ARG A 231 1.46 17.33 -16.47
C ARG A 231 -0.01 17.64 -16.23
N GLU A 232 -0.88 16.64 -16.10
CA GLU A 232 -2.29 16.82 -15.78
C GLU A 232 -2.48 17.42 -14.39
N ARG A 233 -1.73 16.94 -13.39
CA ARG A 233 -1.72 17.50 -12.03
C ARG A 233 -1.23 18.96 -12.05
N ALA A 234 -0.17 19.27 -12.79
CA ALA A 234 0.33 20.64 -12.95
C ALA A 234 -0.68 21.53 -13.68
N ASN A 235 -1.33 21.03 -14.73
CA ASN A 235 -2.32 21.80 -15.48
C ASN A 235 -3.59 22.07 -14.66
N ARG A 236 -4.00 21.17 -13.76
CA ARG A 236 -5.11 21.45 -12.81
C ARG A 236 -4.79 22.62 -11.87
N LEU A 237 -3.54 22.76 -11.44
CA LEU A 237 -3.09 23.90 -10.62
C LEU A 237 -3.13 25.24 -11.38
N TYR A 238 -3.02 25.24 -12.71
CA TYR A 238 -3.04 26.45 -13.54
C TYR A 238 -4.43 26.97 -13.89
N TRP A 239 -5.49 26.17 -13.74
CA TRP A 239 -6.87 26.61 -14.00
C TRP A 239 -7.61 27.09 -12.75
N GLU A 240 -6.99 26.93 -11.58
CA GLU A 240 -7.52 27.35 -10.26
C GLU A 240 -6.79 28.57 -9.67
N ALA A 241 -5.90 29.22 -10.44
CA ALA A 241 -5.22 30.48 -10.12
C ALA A 241 -5.74 31.64 -10.97
#